data_AF-A0A3P3TA06-F1
#
_entry.id   AF-A0A3P3TA06-F1
#
_cell.length_a   1.000
_cell.length_b   1.000
_cell.length_c   1.000
_cell.angle_alpha   90.00
_cell.angle_beta   90.00
_cell.angle_gamma   90.00
#
_symmetry.space_group_name_H-M   'P 1'
#
loop_
_entity.id
_entity.type
_entity.pdbx_description
1 polymer ?
#
loop_
_entity_poly.entity_id
_entity_poly.type
_entity_poly.pdbx_seq_one_letter_code
_entity_poly.pdbx_strand_id
1 'polypeptide(L)' 'MDFTPGELMRIHRTRKDMTQEALAEKIGSYQVRVSRLENEIEIPTSEEIEKIEDALEVNIWTQQRGGAMNGA' A
#
# COMPACT_ATOMS: atom_id res chain seq x y z
N MET A 1 1.53 15.37 11.28
CA MET A 1 2.03 15.25 9.91
C MET A 1 1.24 14.12 9.33
N ASP A 2 0.35 14.42 8.40
CA ASP A 2 -0.53 13.42 7.81
C ASP A 2 0.28 12.75 6.70
N PHE A 3 0.56 11.46 6.87
CA PHE A 3 1.26 10.68 5.86
C PHE A 3 0.28 10.28 4.75
N THR A 4 0.73 10.29 3.50
CA THR A 4 -0.04 9.69 2.43
C THR A 4 -0.09 8.16 2.60
N PRO A 5 -1.07 7.46 2.00
CA PRO A 5 -1.11 6.00 2.03
C PRO A 5 0.18 5.33 1.51
N GLY A 6 0.78 5.84 0.44
CA GLY A 6 2.06 5.38 -0.11
C GLY A 6 3.24 5.60 0.84
N GLU A 7 3.26 6.72 1.57
CA GLU A 7 4.27 6.94 2.62
C GLU A 7 4.09 5.97 3.79
N LEU A 8 2.86 5.72 4.22
CA LEU A 8 2.55 4.71 5.24
C LEU A 8 2.99 3.31 4.79
N MET A 9 2.69 2.92 3.56
CA MET A 9 3.15 1.67 2.97
C MET A 9 4.68 1.52 3.07
N ARG A 10 5.43 2.56 2.68
CA ARG A 10 6.90 2.57 2.76
C ARG A 10 7.39 2.42 4.20
N ILE A 11 6.80 3.17 5.14
CA ILE A 11 7.17 3.14 6.55
C ILE A 11 6.95 1.73 7.12
N HIS A 12 5.80 1.12 6.87
CA HIS A 12 5.49 -0.22 7.38
C HIS A 12 6.33 -1.32 6.73
N ARG A 13 6.60 -1.23 5.41
CA ARG A 13 7.51 -2.15 4.73
C ARG A 13 8.93 -2.09 5.32
N THR A 14 9.48 -0.88 5.48
CA THR A 14 10.85 -0.70 5.99
C THR A 14 11.00 -1.12 7.45
N ARG A 15 9.97 -0.94 8.28
CA ARG A 15 9.94 -1.46 9.67
C ARG A 15 9.96 -2.99 9.76
N LYS A 16 9.60 -3.69 8.68
CA LYS A 16 9.68 -5.15 8.56
C LYS A 16 10.97 -5.60 7.84
N ASP A 17 11.94 -4.70 7.63
CA ASP A 17 13.19 -4.96 6.90
C ASP A 17 12.99 -5.52 5.48
N MET A 18 11.85 -5.23 4.86
CA MET A 18 11.53 -5.69 3.50
C MET A 18 12.02 -4.69 2.46
N THR A 19 12.67 -5.15 1.39
CA THR A 19 12.91 -4.34 0.19
C THR A 19 11.62 -4.19 -0.61
N GLN A 20 11.56 -3.23 -1.54
CA GLN A 20 10.42 -3.11 -2.46
C GLN A 20 10.23 -4.38 -3.31
N GLU A 21 11.33 -5.04 -3.67
CA GLU A 21 11.33 -6.32 -4.39
C GLU A 21 10.78 -7.45 -3.54
N ALA A 22 11.19 -7.57 -2.27
CA ALA A 22 10.66 -8.59 -1.35
C ALA A 22 9.15 -8.44 -1.11
N LEU A 23 8.65 -7.19 -1.01
CA LEU A 23 7.21 -6.97 -0.93
C LEU A 23 6.51 -7.34 -2.24
N ALA A 24 7.08 -6.97 -3.39
CA ALA A 24 6.53 -7.30 -4.70
C ALA A 24 6.42 -8.82 -4.90
N GLU A 25 7.46 -9.59 -4.57
CA GLU A 25 7.43 -11.05 -4.60
C GLU A 25 6.32 -11.62 -3.71
N LYS A 26 6.18 -11.11 -2.48
CA LYS A 26 5.17 -11.56 -1.52
C LYS A 26 3.73 -11.34 -2.01
N ILE A 27 3.48 -10.26 -2.75
CA ILE A 27 2.13 -9.93 -3.28
C ILE A 27 1.92 -10.34 -4.75
N GLY A 28 2.91 -11.01 -5.37
CA GLY A 28 2.84 -11.41 -6.77
C GLY A 28 2.82 -10.24 -7.75
N SER A 29 3.69 -9.24 -7.54
CA SER A 29 3.80 -8.02 -8.33
C SER A 29 5.26 -7.73 -8.74
N TYR A 30 5.51 -6.55 -9.29
CA TYR A 30 6.84 -6.08 -9.69
C TYR A 30 7.35 -4.99 -8.76
N GLN A 31 8.66 -4.95 -8.51
CA GLN A 31 9.30 -3.93 -7.66
C GLN A 31 8.95 -2.49 -8.11
N VAL A 32 8.88 -2.24 -9.42
CA VAL A 32 8.52 -0.92 -9.98
C VAL A 32 7.09 -0.54 -9.62
N ARG A 33 6.15 -1.50 -9.57
CA ARG A 33 4.76 -1.25 -9.16
C ARG A 33 4.73 -0.81 -7.69
N VAL A 34 5.42 -1.52 -6.80
CA VAL A 34 5.57 -1.13 -5.39
C VAL A 34 6.15 0.28 -5.25
N SER A 35 7.19 0.61 -6.02
CA SER A 35 7.78 1.95 -6.02
C SER A 35 6.78 3.03 -6.45
N ARG A 36 5.98 2.80 -7.50
CA ARG A 36 4.96 3.76 -7.96
C ARG A 36 3.86 3.99 -6.92
N LEU A 37 3.43 2.92 -6.23
CA LEU A 37 2.45 3.00 -5.14
C LEU A 37 3.01 3.81 -3.96
N GLU A 38 4.24 3.55 -3.53
CA GLU A 38 4.89 4.28 -2.42
C GLU A 38 5.15 5.77 -2.71
N ASN A 39 5.12 6.18 -3.99
CA ASN A 39 5.35 7.56 -4.41
C ASN A 39 4.06 8.26 -4.88
N GLU A 40 2.89 7.68 -4.65
CA GLU A 40 1.58 8.23 -5.09
C GLU A 40 1.49 8.48 -6.61
N ILE A 41 2.32 7.78 -7.40
CA ILE A 41 2.31 7.91 -8.87
C ILE A 41 1.10 7.18 -9.44
N GLU A 42 0.71 6.07 -8.81
CA GLU A 42 -0.43 5.26 -9.21
C GLU A 42 -1.24 4.83 -7.99
N ILE A 43 -2.52 4.58 -8.20
CA ILE A 43 -3.47 4.14 -7.17
C ILE A 43 -3.49 2.59 -7.18
N PRO A 44 -3.50 1.93 -6.01
CA PRO A 44 -3.66 0.48 -5.95
C PRO A 44 -5.10 0.06 -6.28
N THR A 45 -5.24 -1.10 -6.90
CA THR A 45 -6.53 -1.77 -7.05
C THR A 45 -7.00 -2.34 -5.71
N SER A 46 -8.28 -2.73 -5.60
CA SER A 46 -8.80 -3.37 -4.39
C SER A 46 -8.05 -4.67 -4.03
N GLU A 47 -7.65 -5.45 -5.02
CA GLU A 47 -6.87 -6.68 -4.81
C GLU A 47 -5.45 -6.36 -4.31
N GLU A 48 -4.81 -5.33 -4.85
CA GLU A 48 -3.50 -4.89 -4.36
C GLU A 48 -3.58 -4.34 -2.93
N ILE A 49 -4.64 -3.59 -2.60
CA ILE A 49 -4.88 -3.11 -1.23
C ILE A 49 -4.91 -4.29 -0.26
N GLU A 50 -5.75 -5.30 -0.52
CA GLU A 50 -5.86 -6.49 0.34
C GLU A 50 -4.51 -7.20 0.50
N LYS A 51 -3.82 -7.50 -0.62
CA LYS A 51 -2.52 -8.19 -0.57
C LYS A 51 -1.44 -7.39 0.16
N ILE A 52 -1.39 -6.08 -0.03
CA ILE A 52 -0.40 -5.21 0.61
C ILE A 52 -0.68 -5.10 2.11
N GLU A 53 -1.93 -4.85 2.49
CA GLU A 53 -2.33 -4.70 3.89
C GLU A 53 -2.14 -6.02 4.67
N ASP A 54 -2.46 -7.16 4.06
CA ASP A 54 -2.17 -8.48 4.62
C ASP A 54 -0.66 -8.73 4.73
N ALA A 55 0.11 -8.42 3.67
CA ALA A 55 1.56 -8.63 3.68
C ALA A 55 2.29 -7.79 4.73
N LEU A 56 1.78 -6.59 5.01
CA LEU A 56 2.33 -5.62 5.95
C LEU A 56 1.62 -5.63 7.32
N GLU A 57 0.55 -6.42 7.48
CA GLU A 57 -0.27 -6.55 8.70
C GLU A 57 -0.74 -5.19 9.24
N VAL A 58 -1.19 -4.31 8.34
CA VAL A 58 -1.64 -2.96 8.67
C VAL A 58 -2.67 -2.47 7.66
N ASN A 59 -3.73 -1.83 8.15
CA ASN A 59 -4.70 -1.14 7.31
C ASN A 59 -4.14 0.23 6.90
N ILE A 60 -4.01 0.50 5.60
CA ILE A 60 -3.42 1.72 5.03
C ILE A 60 -4.51 2.49 4.27
N TRP A 61 -5.14 1.85 3.28
CA TRP A 61 -6.21 2.40 2.46
C TRP A 61 -7.59 2.04 3.00
N THR A 62 -7.75 0.86 3.62
CA THR A 62 -9.05 0.44 4.17
C THR A 62 -9.53 1.33 5.32
N GLN A 63 -8.63 1.97 6.07
CA GLN A 63 -9.02 2.96 7.09
C GLN A 63 -9.65 4.23 6.48
N GLN A 64 -9.37 4.55 5.21
CA GLN A 64 -9.95 5.72 4.52
C GLN A 64 -11.33 5.43 3.90
N ARG A 65 -11.76 4.17 3.80
CA ARG A 65 -13.05 3.78 3.19
C ARG A 65 -14.29 4.18 4.00
N GLY A 66 -14.14 4.70 5.21
CA GLY A 66 -15.25 5.20 6.04
C GLY A 66 -15.83 6.56 5.61
N GLY A 67 -15.20 7.27 4.66
CA GLY A 67 -15.59 8.64 4.29
C GLY A 67 -16.22 8.84 2.90
N ALA A 68 -16.22 7.82 2.03
CA ALA A 68 -16.62 7.96 0.64
C ALA A 68 -17.59 6.86 0.18
N MET A 69 -18.72 6.73 0.87
CA MET A 69 -19.96 6.18 0.29
C MET A 69 -21.10 7.18 0.48
N ASN A 70 -20.98 8.31 -0.21
CA ASN A 70 -22.09 9.15 -0.62
C ASN A 70 -21.63 9.93 -1.85
N GLY A 71 -22.00 9.43 -3.03
CA GLY A 71 -21.65 10.04 -4.30
C GLY A 71 -22.43 9.41 -5.43
N ALA A 72 -23.72 9.81 -5.51
CA ALA A 72 -24.63 9.87 -6.66
C ALA A 72 -24.78 8.63 -7.57
#